data_AF-A0A3S4ITP8-F1
#
_entry.id   AF-A0A3S4ITP8-F1
#
_cell.length_a   1.000
_cell.length_b   1.000
_cell.length_c   1.000
_cell.angle_alpha   90.00
_cell.angle_beta   90.00
_cell.angle_gamma   90.00
#
_symmetry.space_group_name_H-M   'P 1'
#
loop_
_entity.id
_entity.type
_entity.pdbx_description
1 polymer ?
#
loop_
_entity_poly.entity_id
_entity_poly.type
_entity_poly.pdbx_seq_one_letter_code
_entity_poly.pdbx_strand_id
1 'polypeptide(L)'
;MSAFTPASEVLLRHSDDFESARVLFAGDLQDDLPARLDTAASRAHTQQFHHWQVLNRQMGDTVRFSLVAEAADVAECDTLIYYWPKNKPEAQFQLMNLLSLLPVGSDIFVVGEKPQRRPQRGADAG
;
A
#
# COMPACT_ATOMS: atom_id res chain seq x y z
N MET A 1 2.82 20.03 -8.19
CA MET A 1 2.58 18.71 -8.81
C MET A 1 3.39 17.71 -8.01
N SER A 2 2.76 16.89 -7.17
CA SER A 2 3.48 15.75 -6.60
C SER A 2 3.56 14.71 -7.70
N ALA A 3 4.77 14.28 -8.05
CA ALA A 3 4.93 13.08 -8.86
C ALA A 3 4.49 11.88 -8.01
N PHE A 4 3.86 10.89 -8.64
CA PHE A 4 3.61 9.62 -7.98
C PHE A 4 4.94 8.92 -7.70
N THR A 5 4.98 8.12 -6.64
CA THR A 5 6.13 7.25 -6.40
C THR A 5 6.29 6.23 -7.54
N PRO A 6 7.49 5.70 -7.78
CA PRO A 6 7.68 4.63 -8.76
C PRO A 6 6.78 3.41 -8.49
N ALA A 7 6.46 3.12 -7.24
CA ALA A 7 5.51 2.08 -6.85
C ALA A 7 4.10 2.38 -7.37
N SER A 8 3.60 3.60 -7.14
CA SER A 8 2.31 4.05 -7.63
C SER A 8 2.26 4.12 -9.17
N GLU A 9 3.35 4.50 -9.83
CA GLU A 9 3.44 4.48 -11.30
C GLU A 9 3.33 3.06 -11.88
N VAL A 10 3.86 2.05 -11.18
CA VAL A 10 3.69 0.65 -11.60
C VAL A 10 2.21 0.26 -11.53
N LEU A 11 1.51 0.60 -10.44
CA LEU A 11 0.08 0.32 -10.30
C LEU A 11 -0.76 1.02 -11.38
N LEU A 12 -0.44 2.27 -11.71
CA LEU A 12 -1.12 3.02 -12.76
C LEU A 12 -1.01 2.40 -14.16
N ARG A 13 0.02 1.59 -14.43
CA ARG A 13 0.13 0.85 -15.71
C ARG A 13 -0.83 -0.34 -15.79
N HIS A 14 -1.40 -0.72 -14.66
CA HIS A 14 -2.34 -1.83 -14.48
C HIS A 14 -3.66 -1.32 -13.90
N SER A 15 -4.01 -0.05 -14.13
CA SER A 15 -5.20 0.59 -13.54
C SER A 15 -6.49 -0.18 -13.84
N ASP A 16 -6.60 -0.69 -15.06
CA ASP A 16 -7.79 -1.38 -15.57
C ASP A 16 -8.11 -2.64 -14.76
N ASP A 17 -7.09 -3.28 -14.17
CA ASP A 17 -7.25 -4.46 -13.31
C ASP A 17 -7.96 -4.12 -11.98
N PHE A 18 -7.99 -2.84 -11.58
CA PHE A 18 -8.53 -2.38 -10.29
C PHE A 18 -9.89 -1.69 -10.39
N GLU A 19 -10.40 -1.37 -11.58
CA GLU A 19 -11.65 -0.59 -11.74
C GLU A 19 -12.86 -1.23 -11.03
N SER A 20 -12.94 -2.55 -11.06
CA SER A 20 -14.03 -3.31 -10.41
C SER A 20 -13.68 -3.78 -8.99
N ALA A 21 -12.45 -3.56 -8.54
CA ALA A 21 -11.94 -4.05 -7.26
C ALA A 21 -12.38 -3.15 -6.09
N ARG A 22 -12.55 -3.76 -4.91
CA ARG A 22 -12.78 -3.06 -3.65
C ARG A 22 -11.49 -3.09 -2.86
N VAL A 23 -10.69 -2.05 -3.07
CA VAL A 23 -9.28 -2.00 -2.71
C VAL A 23 -9.06 -1.46 -1.29
N LEU A 24 -8.24 -2.16 -0.53
CA LEU A 24 -7.58 -1.67 0.67
C LEU A 24 -6.13 -1.31 0.34
N PHE A 25 -5.77 -0.04 0.53
CA PHE A 25 -4.39 0.44 0.45
C PHE A 25 -3.75 0.44 1.84
N ALA A 26 -2.54 -0.12 1.95
CA ALA A 26 -1.81 -0.12 3.22
C ALA A 26 -0.28 -0.14 3.04
N GLY A 27 0.45 0.02 4.15
CA GLY A 27 1.91 0.05 4.17
C GLY A 27 2.47 1.46 4.04
N ASP A 28 3.53 1.62 3.24
CA ASP A 28 4.26 2.88 3.06
C ASP A 28 3.59 3.84 2.04
N LEU A 29 2.44 4.42 2.42
CA LEU A 29 1.60 5.30 1.58
C LEU A 29 2.19 6.71 1.36
N GLN A 30 3.31 6.79 0.64
CA GLN A 30 4.09 8.01 0.44
C GLN A 30 3.43 9.06 -0.49
N ASP A 31 2.37 8.71 -1.21
CA ASP A 31 1.64 9.61 -2.11
C ASP A 31 0.11 9.44 -2.00
N ASP A 32 -0.63 10.20 -2.83
CA ASP A 32 -2.08 10.26 -2.79
C ASP A 32 -2.79 9.33 -3.80
N LEU A 33 -2.08 8.33 -4.36
CA LEU A 33 -2.70 7.36 -5.27
C LEU A 33 -3.95 6.66 -4.67
N PRO A 34 -3.99 6.28 -3.38
CA PRO A 34 -5.19 5.67 -2.79
C PRO A 34 -6.48 6.51 -2.95
N ALA A 35 -6.35 7.83 -3.04
CA ALA A 35 -7.47 8.74 -3.23
C ALA A 35 -7.83 9.00 -4.71
N ARG A 36 -7.00 8.52 -5.65
CA ARG A 36 -7.03 8.90 -7.06
C ARG A 36 -7.16 7.72 -8.02
N LEU A 37 -6.89 6.49 -7.58
CA LEU A 37 -7.07 5.30 -8.40
C LEU A 37 -8.55 4.98 -8.58
N ASP A 38 -9.00 4.81 -9.81
CA ASP A 38 -10.36 4.40 -10.12
C ASP A 38 -10.58 2.95 -9.68
N THR A 39 -11.53 2.75 -8.77
CA THR A 39 -11.86 1.48 -8.12
C THR A 39 -13.35 1.45 -7.77
N ALA A 40 -13.93 0.26 -7.58
CA ALA A 40 -15.32 0.14 -7.14
C ALA A 40 -15.52 0.64 -5.70
N ALA A 41 -14.49 0.49 -4.87
CA ALA A 41 -14.38 1.13 -3.57
C ALA A 41 -12.90 1.26 -3.17
N SER A 42 -12.53 2.37 -2.53
CA SER A 42 -11.18 2.59 -2.02
C SER A 42 -11.20 2.88 -0.52
N ARG A 43 -10.40 2.11 0.23
CA ARG A 43 -10.12 2.31 1.65
C ARG A 43 -8.61 2.35 1.86
N ALA A 44 -8.16 2.99 2.93
CA ALA A 44 -6.76 2.98 3.32
C ALA A 44 -6.58 2.77 4.82
N HIS A 45 -5.57 1.99 5.20
CA HIS A 45 -5.12 1.82 6.59
C HIS A 45 -3.66 2.22 6.71
N THR A 46 -3.32 3.07 7.68
CA THR A 46 -1.95 3.51 7.89
C THR A 46 -1.61 3.71 9.36
N GLN A 47 -0.37 3.39 9.71
CA GLN A 47 0.22 3.66 11.02
C GLN A 47 0.96 5.01 11.05
N GLN A 48 0.97 5.73 9.93
CA GLN A 48 1.68 7.00 9.76
C GLN A 48 0.67 8.15 9.76
N PHE A 49 0.67 8.94 10.83
CA PHE A 49 -0.30 10.03 11.01
C PHE A 49 -0.25 11.06 9.88
N HIS A 50 0.94 11.37 9.36
CA HIS A 50 1.09 12.34 8.28
C HIS A 50 0.51 11.82 6.95
N HIS A 51 0.65 10.53 6.63
CA HIS A 51 -0.01 9.92 5.47
C HIS A 51 -1.54 9.99 5.61
N TRP A 52 -2.06 9.66 6.80
CA TRP A 52 -3.49 9.80 7.09
C TRP A 52 -3.95 11.26 6.93
N GLN A 53 -3.23 12.25 7.45
CA GLN A 53 -3.61 13.66 7.31
C GLN A 53 -3.74 14.13 5.86
N VAL A 54 -2.91 13.59 4.95
CA VAL A 54 -2.96 13.89 3.51
C VAL A 54 -4.18 13.21 2.88
N LEU A 55 -4.32 11.90 3.08
CA LEU A 55 -5.39 11.09 2.46
C LEU A 55 -6.77 11.45 3.00
N ASN A 56 -6.89 11.74 4.30
CA ASN A 56 -8.16 12.02 4.98
C ASN A 56 -8.86 13.27 4.42
N ARG A 57 -8.09 14.21 3.85
CA ARG A 57 -8.66 15.39 3.16
C ARG A 57 -9.44 15.03 1.90
N GLN A 58 -9.13 13.90 1.27
CA GLN A 58 -9.74 13.45 0.02
C GLN A 58 -10.68 12.27 0.24
N MET A 59 -10.34 11.35 1.14
CA MET A 59 -11.03 10.08 1.37
C MET A 59 -11.99 10.09 2.57
N GLY A 60 -11.83 11.03 3.52
CA GLY A 60 -12.63 11.08 4.74
C GLY A 60 -12.57 9.77 5.54
N ASP A 61 -13.74 9.26 5.95
CA ASP A 61 -13.85 8.10 6.85
C ASP A 61 -13.40 6.75 6.27
N THR A 62 -13.06 6.70 4.97
CA THR A 62 -12.51 5.49 4.33
C THR A 62 -11.00 5.36 4.52
N VAL A 63 -10.32 6.34 5.11
CA VAL A 63 -8.93 6.20 5.57
C VAL A 63 -8.84 6.16 7.09
N ARG A 64 -8.13 5.17 7.60
CA ARG A 64 -8.04 4.86 9.03
C ARG A 64 -6.59 4.95 9.49
N PHE A 65 -6.40 5.67 10.59
CA PHE A 65 -5.14 5.77 11.31
C PHE A 65 -5.25 5.04 12.64
N SER A 66 -4.53 3.93 12.77
CA SER A 66 -4.46 3.13 14.00
C SER A 66 -3.25 2.19 13.95
N LEU A 67 -2.82 1.69 15.10
CA LEU A 67 -1.73 0.71 15.16
C LEU A 67 -2.17 -0.65 14.60
N VAL A 68 -3.34 -1.12 15.01
CA VAL A 68 -3.93 -2.40 14.60
C VAL A 68 -5.21 -2.10 13.83
N ALA A 69 -5.43 -2.85 12.76
CA ALA A 69 -6.62 -2.68 11.93
C ALA A 69 -7.77 -3.41 12.59
N GLU A 70 -8.97 -2.89 12.47
CA GLU A 70 -10.19 -3.54 12.91
C GLU A 70 -10.90 -4.17 11.71
N ALA A 71 -11.82 -5.11 11.97
CA ALA A 71 -12.61 -5.72 10.91
C ALA A 71 -13.39 -4.68 10.07
N ALA A 72 -13.81 -3.57 10.69
CA ALA A 72 -14.47 -2.47 10.01
C ALA A 72 -13.56 -1.69 9.04
N ASP A 73 -12.24 -1.68 9.28
CA ASP A 73 -11.27 -0.97 8.45
C ASP A 73 -11.06 -1.68 7.11
N VAL A 74 -11.17 -3.02 7.11
CA VAL A 74 -11.00 -3.88 5.93
C VAL A 74 -12.34 -4.37 5.35
N ALA A 75 -13.45 -3.95 5.96
CA ALA A 75 -14.77 -4.44 5.61
C ALA A 75 -15.09 -4.19 4.13
N GLU A 76 -15.62 -5.24 3.49
CA GLU A 76 -16.00 -5.23 2.09
C GLU A 76 -14.83 -5.00 1.12
N CYS A 77 -13.56 -5.12 1.54
CA CYS A 77 -12.44 -5.14 0.62
C CYS A 77 -12.18 -6.57 0.14
N ASP A 78 -11.99 -6.73 -1.17
CA ASP A 78 -11.61 -7.99 -1.81
C ASP A 78 -10.16 -7.96 -2.32
N THR A 79 -9.53 -6.79 -2.34
CA THR A 79 -8.18 -6.60 -2.90
C THR A 79 -7.31 -5.80 -1.92
N LEU A 80 -6.09 -6.27 -1.66
CA LEU A 80 -5.06 -5.55 -0.89
C LEU A 80 -3.97 -5.03 -1.83
N ILE A 81 -3.74 -3.72 -1.83
CA ILE A 81 -2.54 -3.10 -2.41
C ILE A 81 -1.63 -2.67 -1.26
N TYR A 82 -0.55 -3.40 -1.08
CA TYR A 82 0.40 -3.21 0.01
C TYR A 82 1.72 -2.61 -0.48
N TYR A 83 2.02 -1.39 -0.02
CA TYR A 83 3.29 -0.72 -0.27
C TYR A 83 4.33 -1.19 0.74
N TRP A 84 5.32 -1.93 0.25
CA TRP A 84 6.34 -2.55 1.07
C TRP A 84 7.20 -1.51 1.80
N PRO A 85 7.22 -1.49 3.15
CA PRO A 85 8.03 -0.54 3.91
C PRO A 85 9.50 -0.94 3.92
N LYS A 86 10.38 0.00 4.26
CA LYS A 86 11.83 -0.24 4.34
C LYS A 86 12.22 -1.25 5.43
N ASN A 87 11.37 -1.40 6.46
CA ASN A 87 11.63 -2.24 7.62
C ASN A 87 10.87 -3.57 7.52
N LYS A 88 11.59 -4.70 7.54
CA LYS A 88 11.00 -6.03 7.40
C LYS A 88 10.10 -6.44 8.59
N PRO A 89 10.52 -6.28 9.86
CA PRO A 89 9.63 -6.45 11.01
C PRO A 89 8.32 -5.65 10.92
N GLU A 90 8.38 -4.40 10.46
CA GLU A 90 7.19 -3.56 10.24
C GLU A 90 6.27 -4.20 9.18
N ALA A 91 6.84 -4.64 8.05
CA ALA A 91 6.09 -5.31 7.00
C ALA A 91 5.38 -6.57 7.52
N GLN A 92 6.10 -7.38 8.31
CA GLN A 92 5.56 -8.59 8.89
C GLN A 92 4.39 -8.28 9.85
N PHE A 93 4.53 -7.28 10.71
CA PHE A 93 3.47 -6.87 11.62
C PHE A 93 2.21 -6.43 10.86
N GLN A 94 2.37 -5.53 9.89
CA GLN A 94 1.25 -4.97 9.13
C GLN A 94 0.56 -6.05 8.29
N LEU A 95 1.31 -6.89 7.57
CA LEU A 95 0.74 -7.97 6.77
C LEU A 95 0.02 -9.00 7.63
N MET A 96 0.58 -9.42 8.76
CA MET A 96 -0.11 -10.36 9.66
C MET A 96 -1.42 -9.77 10.19
N ASN A 97 -1.41 -8.50 10.60
CA ASN A 97 -2.61 -7.79 11.05
C ASN A 97 -3.69 -7.76 9.94
N LEU A 98 -3.35 -7.27 8.75
CA LEU A 98 -4.31 -7.08 7.65
C LEU A 98 -4.81 -8.42 7.06
N LEU A 99 -3.91 -9.37 6.79
CA LEU A 99 -4.27 -10.66 6.21
C LEU A 99 -5.09 -11.53 7.17
N SER A 100 -5.01 -11.29 8.49
CA SER A 100 -5.86 -11.98 9.45
C SER A 100 -7.33 -11.56 9.40
N LEU A 101 -7.62 -10.41 8.77
CA LEU A 101 -8.95 -9.81 8.72
C LEU A 101 -9.57 -9.86 7.31
N LEU A 102 -8.75 -9.92 6.27
CA LEU A 102 -9.22 -9.98 4.88
C LEU A 102 -9.95 -11.30 4.58
N PRO A 103 -11.00 -11.26 3.74
CA PRO A 103 -11.67 -12.48 3.29
C PRO A 103 -10.71 -13.47 2.62
N VAL A 104 -11.00 -14.76 2.78
CA VAL A 104 -10.29 -15.80 2.01
C VAL A 104 -10.63 -15.62 0.52
N GLY A 105 -9.59 -15.66 -0.31
CA GLY A 105 -9.72 -15.43 -1.75
C GLY A 105 -9.46 -13.99 -2.18
N SER A 106 -9.12 -13.09 -1.25
CA SER A 106 -8.68 -11.75 -1.61
C SER A 106 -7.40 -11.73 -2.45
N ASP A 107 -7.36 -10.85 -3.43
CA ASP A 107 -6.18 -10.62 -4.26
C ASP A 107 -5.17 -9.73 -3.54
N ILE A 108 -3.89 -10.12 -3.56
CA ILE A 108 -2.84 -9.43 -2.81
C ILE A 108 -1.75 -8.93 -3.77
N PHE A 109 -1.64 -7.62 -3.88
CA PHE A 109 -0.62 -6.92 -4.64
C PHE A 109 0.40 -6.32 -3.68
N VAL A 110 1.67 -6.68 -3.85
CA VAL A 110 2.78 -6.10 -3.08
C VAL A 110 3.65 -5.29 -4.02
N VAL A 111 3.78 -4.00 -3.74
CA VAL A 111 4.58 -3.08 -4.55
C VAL A 111 5.66 -2.43 -3.71
N GLY A 112 6.85 -2.24 -4.28
CA GLY A 112 7.95 -1.60 -3.58
C GLY A 112 9.20 -1.53 -4.43
N GLU A 113 10.16 -0.72 -4.00
CA GLU A 113 11.43 -0.59 -4.70
C GLU A 113 12.36 -1.76 -4.34
N LYS A 114 12.98 -2.37 -5.36
CA LYS A 114 14.09 -3.31 -5.11
C LYS A 114 15.26 -2.51 -4.55
N PRO A 115 15.86 -2.92 -3.41
CA PRO A 115 17.10 -2.31 -2.96
C PRO A 115 18.15 -2.43 -4.06
N GLN A 116 18.67 -1.30 -4.54
CA GLN A 116 19.76 -1.31 -5.50
C GLN A 116 20.93 -2.05 -4.87
N ARG A 117 21.22 -3.26 -5.39
CA ARG A 117 22.46 -3.96 -5.04
C ARG A 117 23.60 -3.06 -5.52
N ARG A 118 24.37 -2.49 -4.59
CA ARG A 118 25.62 -1.83 -4.96
C ARG A 118 26.47 -2.85 -5.73
N PRO A 119 27.04 -2.49 -6.89
CA PRO A 119 27.94 -3.39 -7.58
C PRO A 119 29.05 -3.78 -6.60
N GLN A 120 29.28 -5.08 -6.41
CA GLN A 120 30.50 -5.55 -5.78
C GLN A 120 31.63 -5.00 -6.65
N ARG A 121 32.39 -4.02 -6.15
CA ARG A 121 33.65 -3.65 -6.79
C ARG A 121 34.49 -4.92 -6.76
N GLY A 122 34.66 -5.54 -7.92
CA GLY A 122 35.58 -6.64 -8.11
C GLY A 122 36.92 -6.22 -7.54
N ALA A 123 37.47 -7.07 -6.68
CA ALA A 123 38.86 -7.02 -6.33
C ALA A 123 39.65 -7.33 -7.61
N ASP A 124 40.02 -6.29 -8.36
CA ASP A 124 41.08 -6.41 -9.34
C ASP A 124 42.39 -6.46 -8.56
N ALA A 125 42.83 -7.70 -8.29
CA ALA A 125 44.21 -8.02 -8.01
C ALA A 125 44.97 -7.99 -9.34
N GLY A 126 45.92 -7.07 -9.46
CA GLY A 126 46.89 -6.95 -10.53
C GLY A 126 48.07 -6.12 -10.06
#